data_AF-A0AAU7X0X1-F1
#
_entry.id   AF-A0AAU7X0X1-F1
#
_cell.length_a   1.000
_cell.length_b   1.000
_cell.length_c   1.000
_cell.angle_alpha   90.00
_cell.angle_beta   90.00
_cell.angle_gamma   90.00
#
_symmetry.space_group_name_H-M   'P 1'
#
loop_
_entity.id
_entity.type
_entity.pdbx_description
1 polymer ?
#
loop_
_entity_poly.entity_id
_entity_poly.type
_entity_poly.pdbx_seq_one_letter_code
_entity_poly.pdbx_strand_id
1 'polypeptide(L)'
;MISSVLAPVDINGVTNLLNNGASKEELVRFAMITAFGRAVGGNSKLPKNNGFFTPETPVSVSKSHSVDTITGSTRFGAGDRNTPKTVAIGGIDLRVDIAEINSGKATLLSGGDILTSSGRVYGTHPGSSTIFPRTGPGLVQLSQAEFGIYTDMVKNGGLQGGALKAFEGMLKGGNPGLSEASRQKLIDLFSSRK
;
A
#
# COMPACT_ATOMS: atom_id res chain seq x y z
N MET A 1 40.99 -5.10 21.85
CA MET A 1 39.86 -4.22 22.25
C MET A 1 39.04 -3.93 21.01
N ILE A 2 37.85 -4.54 20.88
CA ILE A 2 36.93 -4.27 19.77
C ILE A 2 35.81 -3.40 20.32
N SER A 3 35.80 -2.13 19.94
CA SER A 3 34.76 -1.19 20.32
C SER A 3 33.50 -1.52 19.52
N SER A 4 32.46 -2.02 20.19
CA SER A 4 31.14 -2.16 19.60
C SER A 4 30.48 -0.78 19.58
N VAL A 5 30.39 -0.17 18.40
CA VAL A 5 29.59 1.03 18.18
C VAL A 5 28.15 0.56 17.99
N LEU A 6 27.33 0.65 19.04
CA LEU A 6 25.88 0.58 18.89
C LEU A 6 25.44 1.79 18.05
N ALA A 7 24.90 1.52 16.87
CA ALA A 7 24.13 2.54 16.16
C ALA A 7 22.89 2.90 17.00
N PRO A 8 22.52 4.18 17.13
CA PRO A 8 21.31 4.56 17.82
C PRO A 8 20.10 4.01 17.06
N VAL A 9 19.28 3.23 17.77
CA VAL A 9 17.96 2.80 17.29
C VAL A 9 17.11 4.06 17.13
N ASP A 10 16.54 4.28 15.95
CA ASP A 10 15.61 5.39 15.70
C ASP A 10 14.30 5.14 16.46
N ILE A 11 14.22 5.75 17.65
CA ILE A 11 13.08 5.62 18.57
C ILE A 11 11.79 6.17 17.93
N ASN A 12 11.89 7.04 16.91
CA ASN A 12 10.72 7.63 16.24
C ASN A 12 9.96 6.64 15.34
N GLY A 13 10.63 5.59 14.84
CA GLY A 13 9.95 4.50 14.12
C GLY A 13 9.13 3.59 15.04
N VAL A 14 9.61 3.41 16.29
CA VAL A 14 8.99 2.53 17.29
C VAL A 14 7.70 3.16 17.85
N THR A 15 7.66 4.48 18.02
CA THR A 15 6.47 5.19 18.52
C THR A 15 5.32 5.19 17.51
N ASN A 16 5.60 5.17 16.20
CA ASN A 16 4.57 5.07 15.15
C ASN A 16 3.95 3.66 15.00
N LEU A 17 4.63 2.60 15.44
CA LEU A 17 4.10 1.23 15.47
C LEU A 17 3.10 1.04 16.63
N LEU A 18 3.38 1.65 17.78
CA LEU A 18 2.51 1.60 18.97
C LEU A 18 1.17 2.34 18.74
N ASN A 19 1.17 3.42 17.95
CA ASN A 19 -0.04 4.20 17.66
C ASN A 19 -0.98 3.57 16.61
N ASN A 20 -0.56 2.49 15.94
CA ASN A 20 -1.37 1.79 14.93
C ASN A 20 -1.86 0.41 15.40
N GLY A 21 -1.75 0.09 16.70
CA GLY A 21 -2.22 -1.17 17.24
C GLY A 21 -1.38 -2.39 16.86
N ALA A 22 -0.10 -2.20 16.53
CA ALA A 22 0.81 -3.30 16.23
C ALA A 22 0.96 -4.24 17.45
N SER A 23 0.91 -5.55 17.23
CA SER A 23 1.05 -6.52 18.32
C SER A 23 2.48 -6.56 18.86
N LYS A 24 2.67 -7.02 20.10
CA LYS A 24 4.01 -7.23 20.68
C LYS A 24 4.86 -8.20 19.84
N GLU A 25 4.23 -9.13 19.11
CA GLU A 25 4.94 -10.04 18.21
C GLU A 25 5.47 -9.34 16.96
N GLU A 26 4.76 -8.35 16.42
CA GLU A 26 5.21 -7.58 15.25
C GLU A 26 6.41 -6.69 15.59
N LEU A 27 6.42 -6.12 16.79
CA LEU A 27 7.55 -5.33 17.29
C LEU A 27 8.80 -6.21 17.50
N VAL A 28 8.62 -7.42 18.03
CA VAL A 28 9.70 -8.40 18.19
C VAL A 28 10.22 -8.89 16.84
N ARG A 29 9.34 -9.08 15.84
CA ARG A 29 9.74 -9.45 14.47
C ARG A 29 10.53 -8.33 13.79
N PHE A 30 10.12 -7.08 13.95
CA PHE A 30 10.87 -5.93 13.45
C PHE A 30 12.27 -5.81 14.10
N ALA A 31 12.34 -5.97 15.43
CA ALA A 31 13.61 -5.97 16.15
C ALA A 31 14.52 -7.14 15.76
N MET A 32 13.95 -8.34 15.54
CA MET A 32 14.70 -9.53 15.12
C MET A 32 15.25 -9.40 13.69
N ILE A 33 14.48 -8.84 12.74
CA ILE A 33 14.96 -8.57 11.37
C ILE A 33 16.13 -7.58 11.39
N THR A 34 16.08 -6.58 12.29
CA THR A 34 17.13 -5.57 12.42
C THR A 34 18.39 -6.13 13.11
N ALA A 35 18.23 -7.05 14.08
CA ALA A 35 19.34 -7.61 14.86
C ALA A 35 19.99 -8.86 14.24
N PHE A 36 19.27 -9.66 13.46
CA PHE A 36 19.72 -10.97 12.95
C PHE A 36 19.94 -11.02 11.43
N GLY A 37 20.08 -9.87 10.74
CA GLY A 37 20.43 -9.82 9.31
C GLY A 37 21.79 -10.47 8.93
N ARG A 38 22.50 -11.12 9.86
CA ARG A 38 23.70 -11.90 9.61
C ARG A 38 23.69 -13.24 10.36
N ALA A 39 23.87 -14.33 9.58
CA ALA A 39 24.00 -15.75 9.94
C ALA A 39 22.66 -16.44 10.30
N VAL A 40 22.30 -17.62 9.78
CA VAL A 40 23.06 -18.89 9.85
C VAL A 40 22.76 -19.79 8.63
N GLY A 41 23.78 -20.51 8.16
CA GLY A 41 23.66 -21.53 7.11
C GLY A 41 23.10 -22.86 7.60
N GLY A 42 22.31 -23.50 6.75
CA GLY A 42 21.77 -24.85 6.96
C GLY A 42 21.32 -25.45 5.63
N ASN A 43 21.83 -26.63 5.32
CA ASN A 43 21.72 -27.33 4.05
C ASN A 43 20.30 -27.86 3.80
N SER A 44 19.53 -27.19 2.94
CA SER A 44 18.33 -27.74 2.30
C SER A 44 18.26 -27.20 0.88
N LYS A 45 18.07 -28.08 -0.12
CA LYS A 45 17.92 -27.72 -1.54
C LYS A 45 16.55 -27.09 -1.80
N LEU A 46 16.30 -25.94 -1.19
CA LEU A 46 15.40 -24.92 -1.70
C LEU A 46 16.26 -23.94 -2.51
N PRO A 47 15.80 -23.39 -3.64
CA PRO A 47 16.53 -22.31 -4.30
C PRO A 47 16.80 -21.23 -3.23
N LYS A 48 18.06 -20.83 -3.09
CA LYS A 48 18.47 -19.73 -2.20
C LYS A 48 17.87 -18.44 -2.76
N ASN A 49 16.57 -18.20 -2.51
CA ASN A 49 16.06 -16.85 -2.55
C ASN A 49 16.74 -16.14 -1.39
N ASN A 50 17.63 -15.22 -1.69
CA ASN A 50 18.38 -14.41 -0.72
C ASN A 50 17.48 -13.44 0.05
N GLY A 51 16.22 -13.80 0.32
CA GLY A 51 15.17 -12.92 0.80
C GLY A 51 14.62 -11.97 -0.25
N PHE A 52 15.13 -11.97 -1.49
CA PHE A 52 14.67 -11.10 -2.57
C PHE A 52 13.61 -11.77 -3.44
N PHE A 53 12.63 -10.98 -3.88
CA PHE A 53 11.62 -11.36 -4.86
C PHE A 53 12.16 -11.16 -6.26
N THR A 54 12.11 -12.20 -7.10
CA THR A 54 12.43 -12.11 -8.54
C THR A 54 11.22 -12.60 -9.32
N PRO A 55 10.54 -11.75 -10.10
CA PRO A 55 9.37 -12.18 -10.87
C PRO A 55 9.80 -12.96 -12.11
N GLU A 56 9.02 -13.98 -12.49
CA GLU A 56 9.26 -14.76 -13.72
C GLU A 56 9.03 -13.94 -14.99
N THR A 57 8.11 -12.97 -14.93
CA THR A 57 7.82 -12.01 -16.00
C THR A 57 7.66 -10.61 -15.40
N PRO A 58 7.95 -9.53 -16.14
CA PRO A 58 7.81 -8.18 -15.61
C PRO A 58 6.41 -7.92 -15.06
N VAL A 59 6.34 -7.42 -13.83
CA VAL A 59 5.08 -7.09 -13.15
C VAL A 59 4.66 -5.64 -13.37
N SER A 60 3.37 -5.38 -13.18
CA SER A 60 2.77 -4.05 -13.28
C SER A 60 1.71 -3.81 -12.20
N VAL A 61 1.39 -2.53 -11.98
CA VAL A 61 0.27 -2.09 -11.13
C VAL A 61 -0.80 -1.42 -11.99
N SER A 62 -2.07 -1.72 -11.69
CA SER A 62 -3.21 -1.09 -12.35
C SER A 62 -3.29 0.42 -12.08
N LYS A 63 -3.77 1.18 -13.06
CA LYS A 63 -4.06 2.62 -12.95
C LYS A 63 -5.09 2.97 -11.86
N SER A 64 -5.82 2.00 -11.32
CA SER A 64 -6.76 2.23 -10.22
C SER A 64 -6.08 2.45 -8.86
N HIS A 65 -4.75 2.36 -8.77
CA HIS A 65 -3.99 2.47 -7.52
C HIS A 65 -3.24 3.81 -7.34
N SER A 66 -3.49 4.82 -8.16
CA SER A 66 -2.92 6.16 -7.95
C SER A 66 -3.89 7.25 -8.39
N VAL A 67 -4.06 8.26 -7.55
CA VAL A 67 -4.88 9.44 -7.85
C VAL A 67 -4.47 10.17 -9.12
N ASP A 68 -3.17 10.14 -9.45
CA ASP A 68 -2.63 10.80 -10.64
C ASP A 68 -3.00 10.04 -11.93
N THR A 69 -3.46 8.79 -11.81
CA THR A 69 -3.85 7.94 -12.95
C THR A 69 -5.34 7.56 -12.99
N ILE A 70 -6.08 7.80 -11.91
CA ILE A 70 -7.52 7.55 -11.87
C ILE A 70 -8.27 8.61 -12.70
N THR A 71 -9.19 8.15 -13.54
CA THR A 71 -10.07 8.98 -14.37
C THR A 71 -11.52 8.74 -13.97
N GLY A 72 -12.45 9.58 -14.46
CA GLY A 72 -13.89 9.39 -14.22
C GLY A 72 -14.49 8.10 -14.80
N SER A 73 -13.73 7.35 -15.62
CA SER A 73 -14.14 6.04 -16.15
C SER A 73 -13.36 4.87 -15.55
N THR A 74 -12.40 5.13 -14.66
CA THR A 74 -11.61 4.09 -14.02
C THR A 74 -12.50 3.25 -13.11
N ARG A 75 -12.54 1.94 -13.35
CA ARG A 75 -13.30 1.01 -12.50
C ARG A 75 -12.53 0.68 -11.22
N PHE A 76 -13.25 0.28 -10.18
CA PHE A 76 -12.65 -0.30 -8.98
C PHE A 76 -11.75 -1.51 -9.32
N GLY A 77 -12.10 -2.32 -10.33
CA GLY A 77 -11.30 -3.50 -10.68
C GLY A 77 -11.50 -4.65 -9.68
N ALA A 78 -10.49 -5.49 -9.48
CA ALA A 78 -10.56 -6.64 -8.57
C ALA A 78 -10.80 -6.22 -7.11
N GLY A 79 -11.68 -6.95 -6.42
CA GLY A 79 -12.15 -6.69 -5.06
C GLY A 79 -13.67 -6.75 -4.95
N ASP A 80 -14.19 -6.65 -3.73
CA ASP A 80 -15.61 -6.55 -3.43
C ASP A 80 -15.89 -5.39 -2.46
N ARG A 81 -17.16 -5.20 -2.10
CA ARG A 81 -17.57 -4.17 -1.12
C ARG A 81 -16.91 -4.30 0.25
N ASN A 82 -16.31 -5.44 0.57
CA ASN A 82 -15.68 -5.74 1.85
C ASN A 82 -14.15 -5.59 1.80
N THR A 83 -13.57 -5.46 0.60
CA THR A 83 -12.13 -5.40 0.39
C THR A 83 -11.76 -4.01 -0.09
N PRO A 84 -11.20 -3.14 0.77
CA PRO A 84 -10.81 -1.81 0.36
C PRO A 84 -9.70 -1.86 -0.68
N LYS A 85 -9.65 -0.82 -1.50
CA LYS A 85 -8.57 -0.59 -2.46
C LYS A 85 -7.55 0.37 -1.90
N THR A 86 -6.30 -0.03 -1.93
CA THR A 86 -5.18 0.86 -1.64
C THR A 86 -4.89 1.77 -2.83
N VAL A 87 -4.82 3.08 -2.62
CA VAL A 87 -4.57 4.11 -3.62
C VAL A 87 -3.43 5.00 -3.13
N ALA A 88 -2.46 5.28 -3.99
CA ALA A 88 -1.41 6.24 -3.75
C ALA A 88 -1.93 7.68 -3.85
N ILE A 89 -1.61 8.51 -2.86
CA ILE A 89 -1.85 9.97 -2.89
C ILE A 89 -0.98 10.62 -3.97
N GLY A 90 -1.31 11.86 -4.35
CA GLY A 90 -0.63 12.47 -5.48
C GLY A 90 0.83 12.78 -5.20
N GLY A 91 1.66 12.66 -6.23
CA GLY A 91 3.10 12.77 -6.11
C GLY A 91 3.83 11.51 -5.63
N ILE A 92 3.12 10.45 -5.30
CA ILE A 92 3.71 9.14 -5.04
C ILE A 92 3.90 8.40 -6.37
N ASP A 93 5.15 8.26 -6.80
CA ASP A 93 5.48 7.49 -8.01
C ASP A 93 5.68 6.02 -7.69
N LEU A 94 4.65 5.21 -7.94
CA LEU A 94 4.73 3.76 -7.80
C LEU A 94 5.67 3.12 -8.84
N ARG A 95 6.04 3.80 -9.94
CA ARG A 95 6.91 3.21 -10.97
C ARG A 95 8.31 2.90 -10.46
N VAL A 96 8.80 3.68 -9.50
CA VAL A 96 10.10 3.44 -8.86
C VAL A 96 10.11 2.09 -8.15
N ASP A 97 9.07 1.81 -7.37
CA ASP A 97 8.88 0.53 -6.69
C ASP A 97 8.75 -0.62 -7.68
N ILE A 98 7.96 -0.43 -8.75
CA ILE A 98 7.79 -1.47 -9.79
C ILE A 98 9.10 -1.76 -10.52
N ALA A 99 9.93 -0.75 -10.79
CA ALA A 99 11.25 -0.94 -11.35
C ALA A 99 12.19 -1.72 -10.39
N GLU A 100 12.14 -1.42 -9.09
CA GLU A 100 12.86 -2.15 -8.05
C GLU A 100 12.46 -3.63 -8.02
N ILE A 101 11.14 -3.91 -7.99
CA ILE A 101 10.57 -5.27 -7.98
C ILE A 101 11.00 -6.03 -9.24
N ASN A 102 10.86 -5.42 -10.42
CA ASN A 102 11.25 -6.03 -11.68
C ASN A 102 12.77 -6.27 -11.81
N SER A 103 13.58 -5.49 -11.09
CA SER A 103 15.03 -5.67 -11.05
C SER A 103 15.50 -6.73 -10.04
N GLY A 104 14.58 -7.38 -9.33
CA GLY A 104 14.92 -8.41 -8.33
C GLY A 104 15.50 -7.85 -7.02
N LYS A 105 15.31 -6.55 -6.76
CA LYS A 105 15.88 -5.85 -5.59
C LYS A 105 14.93 -5.74 -4.40
N ALA A 106 13.64 -5.97 -4.62
CA ALA A 106 12.63 -5.94 -3.57
C ALA A 106 12.69 -7.22 -2.71
N THR A 107 12.32 -7.10 -1.44
CA THR A 107 12.37 -8.20 -0.46
C THR A 107 11.08 -9.01 -0.50
N LEU A 108 11.18 -10.33 -0.61
CA LEU A 108 10.07 -11.27 -0.41
C LEU A 108 9.84 -11.50 1.09
N LEU A 109 8.66 -11.14 1.57
CA LEU A 109 8.24 -11.40 2.95
C LEU A 109 7.77 -12.85 3.11
N SER A 110 7.80 -13.36 4.34
CA SER A 110 7.38 -14.73 4.66
C SER A 110 5.93 -15.05 4.29
N GLY A 111 5.09 -14.03 4.16
CA GLY A 111 3.68 -14.15 3.74
C GLY A 111 3.45 -14.12 2.23
N GLY A 112 4.51 -14.02 1.41
CA GLY A 112 4.41 -13.92 -0.05
C GLY A 112 4.19 -12.50 -0.59
N ASP A 113 4.08 -11.51 0.31
CA ASP A 113 4.07 -10.10 -0.04
C ASP A 113 5.50 -9.59 -0.33
N ILE A 114 5.59 -8.46 -1.04
CA ILE A 114 6.85 -7.89 -1.50
C ILE A 114 7.05 -6.53 -0.83
N LEU A 115 8.17 -6.35 -0.12
CA LEU A 115 8.58 -5.08 0.49
C LEU A 115 9.61 -4.38 -0.40
N THR A 116 9.37 -3.12 -0.70
CA THR A 116 10.28 -2.26 -1.47
C THR A 116 11.08 -1.33 -0.56
N SER A 117 12.18 -0.75 -1.08
CA SER A 117 13.03 0.19 -0.36
C SER A 117 12.30 1.47 0.08
N SER A 118 11.20 1.83 -0.58
CA SER A 118 10.32 2.94 -0.19
C SER A 118 9.49 2.63 1.08
N GLY A 119 9.55 1.41 1.61
CA GLY A 119 8.75 0.96 2.74
C GLY A 119 7.32 0.56 2.37
N ARG A 120 6.98 0.52 1.08
CA ARG A 120 5.68 0.04 0.61
C ARG A 120 5.68 -1.47 0.39
N VAL A 121 4.56 -2.09 0.78
CA VAL A 121 4.28 -3.52 0.68
C VAL A 121 3.29 -3.77 -0.45
N TYR A 122 3.58 -4.79 -1.26
CA TYR A 122 2.78 -5.19 -2.41
C TYR A 122 2.31 -6.63 -2.28
N GLY A 123 1.05 -6.86 -2.63
CA GLY A 123 0.48 -8.19 -2.81
C GLY A 123 0.69 -8.69 -4.23
N THR A 124 0.79 -10.01 -4.36
CA THR A 124 0.85 -10.71 -5.64
C THR A 124 -0.47 -11.42 -5.92
N HIS A 125 -0.82 -11.54 -7.19
CA HIS A 125 -1.87 -12.44 -7.63
C HIS A 125 -1.22 -13.74 -8.15
N PRO A 126 -1.51 -14.91 -7.57
CA PRO A 126 -0.98 -16.17 -8.08
C PRO A 126 -1.27 -16.34 -9.58
N GLY A 127 -0.24 -16.62 -10.38
CA GLY A 127 -0.36 -16.80 -11.82
C GLY A 127 -0.60 -15.52 -12.64
N SER A 128 -0.38 -14.32 -12.06
CA SER A 128 -0.51 -13.05 -12.76
C SER A 128 0.73 -12.19 -12.63
N SER A 129 1.07 -11.47 -13.70
CA SER A 129 2.07 -10.38 -13.69
C SER A 129 1.50 -9.06 -13.12
N THR A 130 0.36 -9.10 -12.44
CA THR A 130 -0.23 -7.94 -11.78
C THR A 130 0.01 -8.02 -10.28
N ILE A 131 0.60 -6.96 -9.73
CA ILE A 131 0.74 -6.75 -8.29
C ILE A 131 -0.11 -5.54 -7.86
N PHE A 132 -0.38 -5.43 -6.57
CA PHE A 132 -1.16 -4.33 -6.02
C PHE A 132 -0.53 -3.81 -4.74
N PRO A 133 -0.47 -2.48 -4.52
CA PRO A 133 -0.03 -1.94 -3.24
C PRO A 133 -0.99 -2.39 -2.14
N ARG A 134 -0.46 -2.75 -0.98
CA ARG A 134 -1.24 -3.08 0.23
C ARG A 134 -1.15 -1.96 1.24
N THR A 135 0.06 -1.63 1.68
CA THR A 135 0.34 -0.71 2.79
C THR A 135 1.68 -0.01 2.61
N GLY A 136 1.89 1.08 3.35
CA GLY A 136 3.16 1.82 3.40
C GLY A 136 3.00 3.31 3.11
N PRO A 137 4.10 4.07 3.04
CA PRO A 137 4.08 5.52 2.94
C PRO A 137 3.33 6.05 1.70
N GLY A 138 2.44 7.01 1.93
CA GLY A 138 1.67 7.68 0.88
C GLY A 138 0.54 6.85 0.28
N LEU A 139 0.14 5.76 0.94
CA LEU A 139 -0.97 4.91 0.52
C LEU A 139 -2.18 5.08 1.44
N VAL A 140 -3.37 5.20 0.85
CA VAL A 140 -4.66 5.28 1.56
C VAL A 140 -5.58 4.16 1.10
N GLN A 141 -6.45 3.68 1.98
CA GLN A 141 -7.44 2.66 1.62
C GLN A 141 -8.78 3.31 1.32
N LEU A 142 -9.41 2.96 0.21
CA LEU A 142 -10.76 3.39 -0.18
C LEU A 142 -11.71 2.21 -0.22
N SER A 143 -12.88 2.34 0.39
CA SER A 143 -13.99 1.42 0.12
C SER A 143 -14.43 1.50 -1.35
N GLN A 144 -15.25 0.56 -1.79
CA GLN A 144 -15.85 0.62 -3.13
C GLN A 144 -16.73 1.87 -3.32
N ALA A 145 -17.45 2.27 -2.27
CA ALA A 145 -18.29 3.48 -2.30
C ALA A 145 -17.43 4.75 -2.38
N GLU A 146 -16.41 4.86 -1.53
CA GLU A 146 -15.46 5.98 -1.53
C GLU A 146 -14.77 6.11 -2.89
N PHE A 147 -14.34 5.00 -3.48
CA PHE A 147 -13.72 5.02 -4.82
C PHE A 147 -14.69 5.49 -5.90
N GLY A 148 -15.96 5.05 -5.84
CA GLY A 148 -17.01 5.53 -6.76
C GLY A 148 -17.20 7.04 -6.66
N ILE A 149 -17.35 7.58 -5.44
CA ILE A 149 -17.44 9.03 -5.22
C ILE A 149 -16.17 9.72 -5.72
N TYR A 150 -14.99 9.17 -5.45
CA TYR A 150 -13.73 9.74 -5.92
C TYR A 150 -13.71 9.84 -7.46
N THR A 151 -14.12 8.81 -8.19
CA THR A 151 -14.22 8.86 -9.66
C THR A 151 -15.23 9.90 -10.15
N ASP A 152 -16.34 10.08 -9.43
CA ASP A 152 -17.29 11.16 -9.72
C ASP A 152 -16.68 12.54 -9.44
N MET A 153 -15.88 12.69 -8.38
CA MET A 153 -15.16 13.94 -8.11
C MET A 153 -14.16 14.26 -9.22
N VAL A 154 -13.45 13.25 -9.74
CA VAL A 154 -12.56 13.41 -10.91
C VAL A 154 -13.34 13.95 -12.12
N LYS A 155 -14.55 13.43 -12.37
CA LYS A 155 -15.38 13.87 -13.48
C LYS A 155 -15.94 15.29 -13.29
N ASN A 156 -16.29 15.65 -12.06
CA ASN A 156 -17.00 16.89 -11.73
C ASN A 156 -16.09 18.02 -11.23
N GLY A 157 -14.78 17.80 -11.14
CA GLY A 157 -13.82 18.79 -10.64
C GLY A 157 -13.87 19.02 -9.13
N GLY A 158 -14.25 18.01 -8.34
CA GLY A 158 -14.28 18.07 -6.87
C GLY A 158 -15.56 17.47 -6.26
N LEU A 159 -15.72 17.61 -4.94
CA LEU A 159 -16.90 17.14 -4.21
C LEU A 159 -18.06 18.13 -4.38
N GLN A 160 -18.61 18.17 -5.58
CA GLN A 160 -19.69 19.08 -5.97
C GLN A 160 -20.64 18.41 -6.97
N GLY A 161 -21.79 19.05 -7.23
CA GLY A 161 -22.74 18.60 -8.24
C GLY A 161 -23.16 17.13 -8.06
N GLY A 162 -22.92 16.30 -9.08
CA GLY A 162 -23.24 14.87 -9.05
C GLY A 162 -22.51 14.10 -7.96
N ALA A 163 -21.22 14.41 -7.72
CA ALA A 163 -20.42 13.74 -6.71
C ALA A 163 -20.93 14.00 -5.28
N LEU A 164 -21.31 15.25 -4.98
CA LEU A 164 -21.88 15.61 -3.69
C LEU A 164 -23.24 14.93 -3.45
N LYS A 165 -24.13 14.94 -4.46
CA LYS A 165 -25.43 14.27 -4.38
C LYS A 165 -25.28 12.76 -4.16
N ALA A 166 -24.33 12.12 -4.84
CA ALA A 166 -24.04 10.71 -4.65
C ALA A 166 -23.51 10.42 -3.23
N PHE A 167 -22.58 11.24 -2.73
CA PHE A 167 -22.03 11.11 -1.38
C PHE A 167 -23.15 11.21 -0.32
N GLU A 168 -23.95 12.27 -0.37
CA GLU A 168 -25.03 12.51 0.59
C GLU A 168 -26.14 11.46 0.49
N GLY A 169 -26.47 11.02 -0.72
CA GLY A 169 -27.44 9.95 -0.94
C GLY A 169 -26.99 8.62 -0.35
N MET A 170 -25.72 8.23 -0.56
CA MET A 170 -25.16 7.01 0.01
C MET A 170 -25.05 7.08 1.54
N LEU A 171 -24.66 8.23 2.07
CA LEU A 171 -24.55 8.44 3.51
C LEU A 171 -25.92 8.37 4.19
N LYS A 172 -26.92 9.08 3.67
CA LYS A 172 -28.30 9.02 4.16
C LYS A 172 -28.91 7.62 4.03
N GLY A 173 -28.54 6.89 2.99
CA GLY A 173 -28.95 5.50 2.77
C GLY A 173 -28.25 4.47 3.67
N GLY A 174 -27.31 4.90 4.53
CA GLY A 174 -26.60 4.00 5.44
C GLY A 174 -25.62 3.05 4.75
N ASN A 175 -25.00 3.49 3.63
CA ASN A 175 -24.00 2.67 2.94
C ASN A 175 -22.80 2.40 3.88
N PRO A 176 -22.47 1.13 4.19
CA PRO A 176 -21.43 0.80 5.17
C PRO A 176 -20.01 1.15 4.72
N GLY A 177 -19.82 1.41 3.42
CA GLY A 177 -18.53 1.84 2.86
C GLY A 177 -18.30 3.35 2.95
N LEU A 178 -19.24 4.15 3.47
CA LEU A 178 -19.15 5.60 3.51
C LEU A 178 -19.50 6.12 4.91
N SER A 179 -18.75 7.12 5.37
CA SER A 179 -18.96 7.78 6.66
C SER A 179 -18.79 9.29 6.52
N GLU A 180 -19.14 10.06 7.55
CA GLU A 180 -18.85 11.50 7.59
C GLU A 180 -17.33 11.77 7.44
N ALA A 181 -16.48 10.94 8.05
CA ALA A 181 -15.03 11.04 7.91
C ALA A 181 -14.55 10.84 6.45
N SER A 182 -15.31 10.08 5.64
CA SER A 182 -15.01 9.90 4.22
C SER A 182 -15.07 11.23 3.45
N ARG A 183 -15.85 12.21 3.89
CA ARG A 183 -15.95 13.52 3.21
C ARG A 183 -14.59 14.20 3.14
N GLN A 184 -13.95 14.41 4.30
CA GLN A 184 -12.66 15.11 4.36
C GLN A 184 -11.57 14.30 3.68
N LYS A 185 -11.53 12.99 3.93
CA LYS A 185 -10.59 12.07 3.31
C LYS A 185 -10.61 12.15 1.77
N LEU A 186 -11.80 12.20 1.16
CA LEU A 186 -11.94 12.29 -0.29
C LEU A 186 -11.52 13.67 -0.82
N ILE A 187 -11.82 14.75 -0.10
CA ILE A 187 -11.38 16.11 -0.44
C ILE A 187 -9.85 16.20 -0.41
N ASP A 188 -9.22 15.71 0.66
CA ASP A 188 -7.76 15.71 0.80
C ASP A 188 -7.11 14.89 -0.31
N LEU A 189 -7.66 13.70 -0.58
CA LEU A 189 -7.17 12.82 -1.64
C LEU A 189 -7.29 13.47 -3.03
N PHE A 190 -8.40 14.14 -3.31
CA PHE A 190 -8.60 14.85 -4.57
C PHE A 190 -7.66 16.05 -4.72
N SER A 191 -7.44 16.79 -3.63
CA SER A 191 -6.55 17.94 -3.59
C SER A 191 -5.07 17.55 -3.72
N SER A 192 -4.72 16.30 -3.40
CA SER A 192 -3.34 15.80 -3.50
C SER A 192 -2.85 15.61 -4.94
N ARG A 193 -3.75 15.58 -5.93
CA ARG A 193 -3.42 15.30 -7.34
C ARG A 193 -2.42 16.29 -7.93
N LYS A 194 -1.55 15.82 -8.81
CA LYS A 194 -0.59 16.64 -9.58
C LYS A 194 -0.99 16.82 -11.03
#